data_AF-E8LWM6-F1
#
_entry.id   AF-E8LWM6-F1
#
_cell.length_a   1.000
_cell.length_b   1.000
_cell.length_c   1.000
_cell.angle_alpha   90.00
_cell.angle_beta   90.00
_cell.angle_gamma   90.00
#
_symmetry.space_group_name_H-M   'P 1'
#
loop_
_entity.id
_entity.type
_entity.pdbx_description
1 polymer ?
#
loop_
_entity_poly.entity_id
_entity_poly.type
_entity_poly.pdbx_seq_one_letter_code
_entity_poly.pdbx_strand_id
1 'polypeptide(L)'
;MSNFDTRVMKNRRFRLSQITTMMLLLSASAVSADQSTYSYTIVDTNQSQCSDTSNTLDTCIAPGESGFGQDAQYQGNSASYSVNPNGTITDNNTGLIWAQSIDINGDGQITAADKVTYDQAISYAAQLKLGGYDDWRVPTIKELYSLMMFDGQDPSGIRGAGNYSIRPFIDHTVFGFESGDTKAGERLIDSQYLSSTKYVSTTMNGDETVFGVNFIDGRIKGYGTSSPRGTEKTFYLLTVRGNTDYGINQFVDNDNGTITDLATGLTWQQGDSQQGMDWFSALSYCENLELADSTDWRLPNAKELQSIVDYSKSPDTSNSAAIDTMFEVTSIVNEDDKIDYPNYWSSTTHANLKNSKNAAYIAFGRSMGFMNGSWKDVHGAGAQRSDPKQYTGQDYPQGHGPQGDAVRYQNYVRCVTDNETQLVENPTVEVRETKHYQLDGSETEMNSQQPGPMRPSSFAPSKASGAKPGNPMADLDKNGDGKLSRSEVRGPLAQDFSRLDRNNDGYITSDELPSHPPKR
;
A
#
# COMPACT_ATOMS: atom_id res chain seq x y z
N MET A 1 -97.79 31.65 -0.54
CA MET A 1 -98.46 30.34 -0.69
C MET A 1 -97.95 29.44 0.42
N SER A 2 -98.86 28.96 1.25
CA SER A 2 -98.61 28.16 2.45
C SER A 2 -98.31 26.70 2.10
N ASN A 3 -97.55 26.04 2.98
CA ASN A 3 -97.85 24.75 3.66
C ASN A 3 -96.53 24.18 4.20
N PHE A 4 -96.35 24.08 5.52
CA PHE A 4 -96.48 22.83 6.32
C PHE A 4 -95.70 21.67 5.68
N ASP A 5 -94.71 21.04 6.33
CA ASP A 5 -94.91 20.29 7.56
C ASP A 5 -93.57 19.97 8.30
N THR A 6 -93.77 19.64 9.56
CA THR A 6 -92.89 19.39 10.69
C THR A 6 -92.11 18.05 10.66
N ARG A 7 -90.95 18.03 11.37
CA ARG A 7 -90.54 17.08 12.45
C ARG A 7 -89.01 16.84 12.46
N VAL A 8 -88.32 17.24 13.54
CA VAL A 8 -87.75 16.34 14.60
C VAL A 8 -86.32 15.91 14.27
N MET A 9 -85.28 16.00 15.11
CA MET A 9 -85.11 16.34 16.52
C MET A 9 -83.60 16.67 16.75
N LYS A 10 -83.33 17.61 17.68
CA LYS A 10 -82.28 17.59 18.74
C LYS A 10 -80.80 17.33 18.35
N ASN A 11 -79.78 18.00 18.88
CA ASN A 11 -79.63 18.88 20.03
C ASN A 11 -78.24 19.54 19.88
N ARG A 12 -78.16 20.88 19.92
CA ARG A 12 -76.92 21.61 20.22
C ARG A 12 -77.16 22.44 21.47
N ARG A 13 -76.52 22.07 22.58
CA ARG A 13 -76.27 22.98 23.72
C ARG A 13 -74.92 22.65 24.36
N PHE A 14 -74.06 23.65 24.35
CA PHE A 14 -72.82 23.80 25.14
C PHE A 14 -73.06 23.57 26.63
N ARG A 15 -72.10 22.92 27.33
CA ARG A 15 -71.63 23.31 28.67
C ARG A 15 -70.18 22.87 28.89
N LEU A 16 -69.39 23.82 29.41
CA LEU A 16 -68.03 23.68 29.94
C LEU A 16 -67.93 22.57 31.00
N SER A 17 -66.83 21.82 31.00
CA SER A 17 -66.26 21.22 32.23
C SER A 17 -64.76 20.93 32.08
N GLN A 18 -63.99 21.63 32.91
CA GLN A 18 -62.68 21.31 33.51
C GLN A 18 -61.64 20.53 32.68
N ILE A 19 -60.61 21.28 32.28
CA ILE A 19 -59.30 20.77 31.83
C ILE A 19 -58.61 20.13 33.04
N THR A 20 -58.37 18.82 32.96
CA THR A 20 -57.45 18.12 33.86
C THR A 20 -56.21 17.80 33.05
N THR A 21 -55.11 18.53 33.28
CA THR A 21 -53.83 18.30 32.62
C THR A 21 -53.21 17.02 33.17
N MET A 22 -53.34 15.92 32.43
CA MET A 22 -52.60 14.69 32.70
C MET A 22 -51.29 14.78 31.90
N MET A 23 -50.22 15.17 32.57
CA MET A 23 -48.86 15.14 32.02
C MET A 23 -48.44 13.68 31.89
N LEU A 24 -48.52 13.15 30.67
CA LEU A 24 -47.88 11.88 30.33
C LEU A 24 -46.39 12.16 30.17
N LEU A 25 -45.60 11.79 31.18
CA LEU A 25 -44.15 11.67 31.06
C LEU A 25 -43.87 10.47 30.14
N LEU A 26 -43.83 10.71 28.83
CA LEU A 26 -43.11 9.84 27.91
C LEU A 26 -41.62 10.05 28.20
N SER A 27 -41.03 9.14 28.98
CA SER A 27 -39.60 8.93 29.00
C SER A 27 -39.18 8.54 27.58
N ALA A 28 -38.74 9.52 26.79
CA ALA A 28 -37.97 9.24 25.59
C ALA A 28 -36.68 8.58 26.07
N SER A 29 -36.62 7.25 25.97
CA SER A 29 -35.35 6.57 25.91
C SER A 29 -34.63 7.16 24.71
N ALA A 30 -33.64 8.02 24.96
CA ALA A 30 -32.66 8.35 23.95
C ALA A 30 -32.05 7.01 23.54
N VAL A 31 -32.43 6.53 22.36
CA VAL A 31 -31.61 5.57 21.65
C VAL A 31 -30.32 6.34 21.39
N SER A 32 -29.29 6.09 22.20
CA SER A 32 -27.94 6.44 21.77
C SER A 32 -27.80 5.81 20.39
N ALA A 33 -27.61 6.64 19.36
CA ALA A 33 -27.03 6.15 18.13
C ALA A 33 -25.76 5.43 18.56
N ASP A 34 -25.71 4.12 18.33
CA ASP A 34 -24.47 3.37 18.48
C ASP A 34 -23.44 4.12 17.62
N GLN A 35 -22.42 4.71 18.25
CA GLN A 35 -21.26 5.13 17.50
C GLN A 35 -20.73 3.84 16.90
N SER A 36 -20.93 3.64 15.59
CA SER A 36 -20.28 2.56 14.86
C SER A 36 -18.78 2.77 15.03
N THR A 37 -18.17 2.03 15.95
CA THR A 37 -16.72 2.04 16.10
C THR A 37 -16.14 1.16 15.01
N TYR A 38 -15.78 1.78 13.89
CA TYR A 38 -14.99 1.12 12.84
C TYR A 38 -13.72 0.52 13.45
N SER A 39 -13.32 -0.67 13.00
CA SER A 39 -12.11 -1.32 13.50
C SER A 39 -10.84 -0.63 13.02
N TYR A 40 -10.90 0.09 11.90
CA TYR A 40 -9.83 0.99 11.49
C TYR A 40 -10.34 2.14 10.60
N THR A 41 -9.63 3.27 10.69
CA THR A 41 -9.88 4.44 9.86
C THR A 41 -8.89 4.47 8.70
N ILE A 42 -9.38 4.70 7.48
CA ILE A 42 -8.53 4.92 6.31
C ILE A 42 -8.07 6.38 6.33
N VAL A 43 -6.76 6.58 6.39
CA VAL A 43 -6.15 7.91 6.29
C VAL A 43 -6.24 8.41 4.85
N ASP A 44 -6.62 9.67 4.68
CA ASP A 44 -6.74 10.31 3.37
C ASP A 44 -5.38 10.42 2.66
N THR A 45 -5.38 10.68 1.35
CA THR A 45 -4.18 10.74 0.51
C THR A 45 -3.41 12.05 0.63
N ASN A 46 -4.00 13.07 1.28
CA ASN A 46 -3.46 14.42 1.38
C ASN A 46 -3.38 15.15 0.03
N GLN A 47 -4.06 14.66 -1.01
CA GLN A 47 -4.13 15.36 -2.28
C GLN A 47 -5.06 16.57 -2.15
N SER A 48 -4.55 17.76 -2.45
CA SER A 48 -5.29 19.01 -2.29
C SER A 48 -5.29 19.86 -3.58
N GLN A 49 -4.88 19.29 -4.71
CA GLN A 49 -4.85 19.97 -6.00
C GLN A 49 -5.44 19.06 -7.08
N CYS A 50 -6.40 19.60 -7.83
CA CYS A 50 -6.88 18.95 -9.04
C CYS A 50 -5.88 19.11 -10.18
N SER A 51 -6.09 18.33 -11.23
CA SER A 51 -5.30 18.40 -12.45
C SER A 51 -6.13 18.14 -13.69
N ASP A 52 -5.68 18.69 -14.81
CA ASP A 52 -6.16 18.28 -16.12
C ASP A 52 -5.46 16.97 -16.57
N THR A 53 -5.47 16.69 -17.87
CA THR A 53 -4.82 15.51 -18.46
C THR A 53 -3.29 15.55 -18.39
N SER A 54 -2.70 16.67 -17.97
CA SER A 54 -1.26 16.91 -17.97
C SER A 54 -0.76 17.83 -16.85
N ASN A 55 -1.52 18.81 -16.40
CA ASN A 55 -1.05 19.87 -15.51
C ASN A 55 -1.87 19.92 -14.24
N THR A 56 -1.23 20.30 -13.14
CA THR A 56 -1.93 20.72 -11.93
C THR A 56 -2.68 22.02 -12.20
N LEU A 57 -3.87 22.14 -11.61
CA LEU A 57 -4.74 23.31 -11.74
C LEU A 57 -4.68 24.16 -10.47
N ASP A 58 -4.83 25.48 -10.65
CA ASP A 58 -4.95 26.42 -9.53
C ASP A 58 -6.32 26.31 -8.84
N THR A 59 -7.36 25.96 -9.60
CA THR A 59 -8.73 25.72 -9.13
C THR A 59 -9.22 24.39 -9.65
N CYS A 60 -9.99 23.69 -8.83
CA CYS A 60 -10.59 22.43 -9.22
C CYS A 60 -11.75 22.62 -10.21
N ILE A 61 -12.05 21.55 -10.93
CA ILE A 61 -13.11 21.52 -11.94
C ILE A 61 -14.47 21.58 -11.23
N ALA A 62 -15.41 22.36 -11.75
CA ALA A 62 -16.68 22.60 -11.08
C ALA A 62 -17.63 21.38 -11.17
N PRO A 63 -18.56 21.20 -10.21
CA PRO A 63 -19.57 20.15 -10.28
C PRO A 63 -20.32 20.11 -11.62
N GLY A 64 -20.47 18.92 -12.19
CA GLY A 64 -21.13 18.69 -13.48
C GLY A 64 -20.24 18.88 -14.72
N GLU A 65 -18.99 19.29 -14.57
CA GLU A 65 -18.01 19.37 -15.65
C GLU A 65 -17.14 18.10 -15.73
N SER A 66 -16.65 17.78 -16.94
CA SER A 66 -15.75 16.62 -17.14
C SER A 66 -14.45 16.80 -16.37
N GLY A 67 -14.16 15.84 -15.50
CA GLY A 67 -12.99 15.86 -14.61
C GLY A 67 -13.28 16.39 -13.19
N PHE A 68 -14.53 16.71 -12.86
CA PHE A 68 -15.01 16.83 -11.48
C PHE A 68 -14.94 15.48 -10.75
N GLY A 69 -14.82 15.51 -9.42
CA GLY A 69 -14.85 14.33 -8.55
C GLY A 69 -13.47 13.74 -8.24
N GLN A 70 -12.39 14.50 -8.48
CA GLN A 70 -11.02 14.07 -8.18
C GLN A 70 -10.82 13.92 -6.67
N ASP A 71 -9.82 13.13 -6.26
CA ASP A 71 -9.41 12.92 -4.86
C ASP A 71 -9.29 14.23 -4.08
N ALA A 72 -8.69 15.25 -4.70
CA ALA A 72 -8.57 16.58 -4.10
C ALA A 72 -9.91 17.21 -3.66
N GLN A 73 -11.02 16.88 -4.31
CA GLN A 73 -12.33 17.44 -4.00
C GLN A 73 -13.06 16.67 -2.90
N TYR A 74 -12.62 15.45 -2.57
CA TYR A 74 -13.23 14.60 -1.56
C TYR A 74 -12.29 14.43 -0.37
N GLN A 75 -12.50 15.23 0.67
CA GLN A 75 -11.63 15.29 1.84
C GLN A 75 -12.13 14.32 2.91
N GLY A 76 -11.28 13.37 3.29
CA GLY A 76 -11.53 12.38 4.33
C GLY A 76 -10.73 12.66 5.61
N ASN A 77 -10.25 11.59 6.24
CA ASN A 77 -9.47 11.65 7.47
C ASN A 77 -8.03 12.12 7.22
N SER A 78 -7.77 13.43 7.27
CA SER A 78 -6.43 14.01 7.10
C SER A 78 -5.41 13.34 8.05
N ALA A 79 -4.18 13.15 7.57
CA ALA A 79 -3.12 12.52 8.36
C ALA A 79 -2.88 13.27 9.69
N SER A 80 -2.80 12.54 10.80
CA SER A 80 -2.67 13.11 12.14
C SER A 80 -1.70 12.29 12.98
N TYR A 81 -0.59 12.92 13.38
CA TYR A 81 0.49 12.25 14.09
C TYR A 81 0.83 12.95 15.40
N SER A 82 1.19 12.17 16.42
CA SER A 82 1.76 12.66 17.67
C SER A 82 3.16 12.08 17.86
N VAL A 83 4.16 12.95 17.75
CA VAL A 83 5.57 12.58 17.98
C VAL A 83 5.83 12.50 19.48
N ASN A 84 6.21 11.32 19.95
CA ASN A 84 6.47 11.06 21.35
C ASN A 84 7.96 11.24 21.68
N PRO A 85 8.32 11.74 22.88
CA PRO A 85 9.71 11.97 23.26
C PRO A 85 10.56 10.69 23.41
N ASN A 86 9.95 9.51 23.27
CA ASN A 86 10.55 8.20 23.45
C ASN A 86 10.95 7.53 22.11
N GLY A 87 10.97 8.30 21.01
CA GLY A 87 11.35 7.84 19.67
C GLY A 87 10.24 7.11 18.91
N THR A 88 8.98 7.30 19.30
CA THR A 88 7.81 6.70 18.64
C THR A 88 6.86 7.77 18.11
N ILE A 89 6.02 7.39 17.15
CA ILE A 89 4.98 8.24 16.57
C ILE A 89 3.65 7.52 16.76
N THR A 90 2.67 8.19 17.37
CA THR A 90 1.29 7.71 17.37
C THR A 90 0.58 8.24 16.12
N ASP A 91 0.01 7.37 15.32
CA ASP A 91 -0.94 7.73 14.28
C ASP A 91 -2.35 7.77 14.90
N ASN A 92 -2.89 8.99 14.98
CA ASN A 92 -4.14 9.27 15.69
C ASN A 92 -5.39 8.77 14.94
N ASN A 93 -5.26 8.46 13.65
CA ASN A 93 -6.36 7.92 12.86
C ASN A 93 -6.36 6.39 12.93
N THR A 94 -5.20 5.77 12.72
CA THR A 94 -5.12 4.31 12.56
C THR A 94 -5.00 3.57 13.90
N GLY A 95 -4.61 4.26 14.96
CA GLY A 95 -4.27 3.64 16.25
C GLY A 95 -2.96 2.85 16.21
N LEU A 96 -2.18 2.98 15.13
CA LEU A 96 -0.85 2.41 15.00
C LEU A 96 0.18 3.29 15.71
N ILE A 97 1.23 2.66 16.23
CA ILE A 97 2.40 3.35 16.77
C ILE A 97 3.62 2.90 15.99
N TRP A 98 4.39 3.85 15.48
CA TRP A 98 5.54 3.64 14.61
C TRP A 98 6.84 3.98 15.32
N ALA A 99 7.92 3.26 14.99
CA ALA A 99 9.26 3.73 15.29
C ALA A 99 9.56 4.96 14.43
N GLN A 100 10.13 6.01 15.03
CA GLN A 100 10.37 7.26 14.30
C GLN A 100 11.56 7.17 13.35
N SER A 101 12.65 6.51 13.76
CA SER A 101 13.87 6.41 12.96
C SER A 101 13.90 5.14 12.11
N ILE A 102 14.55 5.23 10.96
CA ILE A 102 14.94 4.09 10.11
C ILE A 102 16.45 3.82 10.13
N ASP A 103 17.20 4.53 10.96
CA ASP A 103 18.58 4.19 11.32
C ASP A 103 18.56 2.97 12.25
N ILE A 104 18.63 1.79 11.66
CA ILE A 104 18.56 0.51 12.38
C ILE A 104 19.89 0.15 13.05
N ASN A 105 20.99 0.81 12.66
CA ASN A 105 22.33 0.51 13.14
C ASN A 105 22.76 1.46 14.28
N GLY A 106 22.09 2.62 14.41
CA GLY A 106 22.25 3.58 15.49
C GLY A 106 23.45 4.52 15.35
N ASP A 107 24.02 4.68 14.15
CA ASP A 107 25.17 5.55 13.91
C ASP A 107 24.80 7.02 13.63
N GLY A 108 23.50 7.33 13.57
CA GLY A 108 22.97 8.66 13.31
C GLY A 108 22.95 9.04 11.83
N GLN A 109 23.22 8.11 10.91
CA GLN A 109 23.13 8.29 9.47
C GLN A 109 22.15 7.28 8.89
N ILE A 110 21.40 7.68 7.86
CA ILE A 110 20.55 6.77 7.09
C ILE A 110 21.24 6.54 5.75
N THR A 111 21.70 5.32 5.51
CA THR A 111 22.50 4.92 4.35
C THR A 111 22.07 3.55 3.82
N ALA A 112 22.74 3.05 2.78
CA ALA A 112 22.55 1.66 2.34
C ALA A 112 22.84 0.61 3.45
N ALA A 113 23.62 0.96 4.48
CA ALA A 113 23.90 0.07 5.61
C ALA A 113 22.67 -0.17 6.52
N ASP A 114 21.67 0.71 6.45
CA ASP A 114 20.41 0.60 7.21
C ASP A 114 19.37 -0.26 6.52
N LYS A 115 19.71 -0.80 5.36
CA LYS A 115 18.83 -1.70 4.63
C LYS A 115 19.05 -3.14 5.06
N VAL A 116 17.95 -3.83 5.28
CA VAL A 116 17.90 -5.22 5.74
C VAL A 116 17.16 -6.11 4.77
N THR A 117 17.54 -7.39 4.74
CA THR A 117 16.79 -8.42 4.03
C THR A 117 15.47 -8.72 4.74
N TYR A 118 14.56 -9.47 4.11
CA TYR A 118 13.27 -9.83 4.70
C TYR A 118 13.43 -10.51 6.07
N ASP A 119 14.26 -11.55 6.16
CA ASP A 119 14.45 -12.30 7.40
C ASP A 119 15.14 -11.48 8.50
N GLN A 120 16.08 -10.61 8.11
CA GLN A 120 16.71 -9.66 9.02
C GLN A 120 15.69 -8.66 9.59
N ALA A 121 14.78 -8.15 8.77
CA ALA A 121 13.75 -7.22 9.22
C ALA A 121 12.77 -7.85 10.23
N ILE A 122 12.32 -9.08 9.96
CA ILE A 122 11.47 -9.85 10.89
C ILE A 122 12.20 -10.07 12.22
N SER A 123 13.48 -10.46 12.16
CA SER A 123 14.30 -10.70 13.34
C SER A 123 14.56 -9.41 14.14
N TYR A 124 14.86 -8.31 13.45
CA TYR A 124 15.08 -7.00 14.06
C TYR A 124 13.84 -6.52 14.80
N ALA A 125 12.68 -6.53 14.13
CA ALA A 125 11.43 -6.05 14.72
C ALA A 125 11.05 -6.85 15.97
N ALA A 126 11.17 -8.19 15.95
CA ALA A 126 10.86 -9.05 17.08
C ALA A 126 11.78 -8.85 18.31
N GLN A 127 12.98 -8.26 18.10
CA GLN A 127 13.94 -7.97 19.18
C GLN A 127 13.95 -6.50 19.60
N LEU A 128 13.27 -5.64 18.85
CA LEU A 128 13.28 -4.21 19.07
C LEU A 128 12.64 -3.87 20.42
N LYS A 129 13.38 -3.12 21.24
CA LYS A 129 12.87 -2.52 22.48
C LYS A 129 12.97 -1.00 22.36
N LEU A 130 11.84 -0.36 22.10
CA LEU A 130 11.76 1.07 21.83
C LEU A 130 10.56 1.67 22.53
N GLY A 131 10.72 2.87 23.08
CA GLY A 131 9.62 3.61 23.70
C GLY A 131 9.04 3.00 24.98
N GLY A 132 9.69 1.97 25.55
CA GLY A 132 9.15 1.17 26.65
C GLY A 132 8.34 -0.05 26.20
N TYR A 133 8.36 -0.40 24.91
CA TYR A 133 7.61 -1.50 24.31
C TYR A 133 8.53 -2.53 23.64
N ASP A 134 8.05 -3.77 23.53
CA ASP A 134 8.79 -4.94 23.01
C ASP A 134 7.96 -5.86 22.09
N ASP A 135 6.80 -5.39 21.64
CA ASP A 135 5.84 -6.05 20.73
C ASP A 135 5.87 -5.44 19.32
N TRP A 136 7.04 -4.98 18.88
CA TRP A 136 7.25 -4.41 17.56
C TRP A 136 7.21 -5.48 16.46
N ARG A 137 6.73 -5.09 15.28
CA ARG A 137 6.65 -5.96 14.10
C ARG A 137 6.90 -5.20 12.81
N VAL A 138 7.18 -5.94 11.74
CA VAL A 138 7.19 -5.41 10.38
C VAL A 138 5.73 -5.13 9.96
N PRO A 139 5.41 -3.94 9.42
CA PRO A 139 4.04 -3.58 9.04
C PRO A 139 3.54 -4.48 7.91
N THR A 140 2.23 -4.74 7.86
CA THR A 140 1.59 -5.25 6.64
C THR A 140 1.63 -4.18 5.55
N ILE A 141 1.36 -4.57 4.30
CA ILE A 141 1.34 -3.59 3.21
C ILE A 141 0.20 -2.57 3.37
N LYS A 142 -0.96 -2.96 3.93
CA LYS A 142 -2.06 -2.02 4.23
C LYS A 142 -1.65 -0.99 5.28
N GLU A 143 -0.95 -1.42 6.34
CA GLU A 143 -0.43 -0.50 7.36
C GLU A 143 0.66 0.41 6.79
N LEU A 144 1.63 -0.13 6.06
CA LEU A 144 2.70 0.69 5.48
C LEU A 144 2.15 1.71 4.47
N TYR A 145 1.14 1.34 3.70
CA TYR A 145 0.50 2.22 2.72
C TYR A 145 -0.39 3.30 3.36
N SER A 146 -0.81 3.15 4.62
CA SER A 146 -1.57 4.19 5.33
C SER A 146 -0.79 5.50 5.43
N LEU A 147 0.56 5.42 5.44
CA LEU A 147 1.48 6.55 5.50
C LEU A 147 1.68 7.28 4.16
N MET A 148 1.16 6.74 3.05
CA MET A 148 1.35 7.31 1.71
C MET A 148 0.67 8.69 1.59
N MET A 149 1.36 9.67 1.00
CA MET A 149 0.83 11.02 0.73
C MET A 149 0.97 11.38 -0.74
N PHE A 150 -0.14 11.50 -1.47
CA PHE A 150 -0.20 11.71 -2.91
C PHE A 150 -0.11 13.17 -3.36
N ASP A 151 0.18 14.10 -2.46
CA ASP A 151 0.78 15.38 -2.82
C ASP A 151 2.31 15.27 -3.04
N GLY A 152 2.90 14.09 -2.84
CA GLY A 152 4.28 13.77 -3.21
C GLY A 152 4.55 13.89 -4.71
N GLN A 153 5.83 13.99 -5.08
CA GLN A 153 6.27 14.20 -6.46
C GLN A 153 7.26 13.12 -6.89
N ASP A 154 6.85 12.27 -7.82
CA ASP A 154 7.71 11.24 -8.40
C ASP A 154 8.91 11.91 -9.12
N PRO A 155 10.17 11.54 -8.82
CA PRO A 155 11.35 12.07 -9.51
C PRO A 155 11.48 11.61 -10.97
N SER A 156 10.52 10.83 -11.48
CA SER A 156 10.53 10.40 -12.87
C SER A 156 10.60 11.58 -13.84
N GLY A 157 11.49 11.43 -14.83
CA GLY A 157 11.76 12.46 -15.83
C GLY A 157 12.88 13.43 -15.48
N ILE A 158 13.48 13.39 -14.29
CA ILE A 158 14.77 14.07 -14.02
C ILE A 158 15.83 13.56 -15.01
N ARG A 159 16.72 14.45 -15.47
CA ARG A 159 17.85 14.11 -16.35
C ARG A 159 19.09 14.92 -15.99
N GLY A 160 20.22 14.24 -15.84
CA GLY A 160 21.53 14.85 -15.70
C GLY A 160 21.85 15.34 -14.30
N ALA A 161 23.06 15.87 -14.15
CA ALA A 161 23.51 16.46 -12.89
C ALA A 161 22.67 17.69 -12.53
N GLY A 162 22.44 17.91 -11.24
CA GLY A 162 21.69 19.08 -10.80
C GLY A 162 21.18 19.03 -9.38
N ASN A 163 20.46 20.09 -9.03
CA ASN A 163 19.88 20.29 -7.71
C ASN A 163 18.38 20.11 -7.81
N TYR A 164 17.86 19.12 -7.11
CA TYR A 164 16.45 18.76 -7.16
C TYR A 164 15.83 18.88 -5.77
N SER A 165 14.65 19.49 -5.70
CA SER A 165 13.81 19.53 -4.52
C SER A 165 12.67 18.57 -4.75
N ILE A 166 12.56 17.54 -3.93
CA ILE A 166 11.58 16.47 -4.10
C ILE A 166 10.73 16.37 -2.85
N ARG A 167 9.42 16.40 -3.01
CA ARG A 167 8.48 16.08 -1.93
C ARG A 167 8.25 14.57 -1.91
N PRO A 168 8.71 13.85 -0.89
CA PRO A 168 8.43 12.42 -0.79
C PRO A 168 6.95 12.17 -0.49
N PHE A 169 6.46 10.99 -0.85
CA PHE A 169 5.10 10.52 -0.59
C PHE A 169 4.89 10.04 0.85
N ILE A 170 5.63 10.61 1.80
CA ILE A 170 5.48 10.41 3.25
C ILE A 170 5.76 11.74 3.94
N ASP A 171 5.23 11.95 5.13
CA ASP A 171 5.63 13.07 5.98
C ASP A 171 7.03 12.82 6.58
N HIS A 172 8.06 13.18 5.80
CA HIS A 172 9.46 13.04 6.20
C HIS A 172 9.90 13.99 7.33
N THR A 173 9.03 14.89 7.81
CA THR A 173 9.29 15.69 9.02
C THR A 173 8.90 14.95 10.29
N VAL A 174 8.02 13.95 10.16
CA VAL A 174 7.54 13.09 11.24
C VAL A 174 8.27 11.76 11.22
N PHE A 175 8.35 11.11 10.05
CA PHE A 175 8.95 9.78 9.86
C PHE A 175 10.37 9.85 9.30
N GLY A 176 11.23 8.94 9.76
CA GLY A 176 12.52 8.70 9.16
C GLY A 176 12.38 8.33 7.69
N PHE A 177 13.08 9.07 6.82
CA PHE A 177 13.01 8.89 5.38
C PHE A 177 14.34 9.25 4.70
N GLU A 178 14.80 8.38 3.79
CA GLU A 178 15.88 8.67 2.87
C GLU A 178 15.66 8.08 1.47
N SER A 179 16.23 8.70 0.45
CA SER A 179 16.30 8.13 -0.90
C SER A 179 17.22 6.89 -0.96
N GLY A 180 17.45 6.34 -2.16
CA GLY A 180 18.63 5.48 -2.33
C GLY A 180 19.93 6.25 -2.03
N ASP A 181 20.90 5.56 -1.44
CA ASP A 181 22.23 6.07 -1.10
C ASP A 181 23.11 6.09 -2.35
N THR A 182 23.13 7.24 -3.01
CA THR A 182 23.86 7.39 -4.26
C THR A 182 25.38 7.36 -4.09
N LYS A 183 25.88 7.66 -2.88
CA LYS A 183 27.31 7.50 -2.55
C LYS A 183 27.71 6.03 -2.47
N ALA A 184 26.77 5.15 -2.18
CA ALA A 184 26.93 3.71 -2.24
C ALA A 184 26.67 3.12 -3.65
N GLY A 185 26.34 3.95 -4.64
CA GLY A 185 26.05 3.54 -6.01
C GLY A 185 24.60 3.11 -6.25
N GLU A 186 23.68 3.42 -5.33
CA GLU A 186 22.26 3.23 -5.54
C GLU A 186 21.67 4.37 -6.39
N ARG A 187 20.54 4.12 -7.05
CA ARG A 187 19.79 5.18 -7.72
C ARG A 187 18.97 5.94 -6.69
N LEU A 188 18.62 7.19 -6.99
CA LEU A 188 17.73 8.00 -6.14
C LEU A 188 16.44 7.25 -5.75
N ILE A 189 15.87 6.48 -6.69
CA ILE A 189 14.62 5.74 -6.48
C ILE A 189 14.76 4.42 -5.71
N ASP A 190 15.98 4.04 -5.30
CA ASP A 190 16.23 2.81 -4.55
C ASP A 190 15.87 2.96 -3.05
N SER A 191 14.67 3.48 -2.77
CA SER A 191 14.13 3.81 -1.43
C SER A 191 12.97 2.89 -1.05
N GLN A 192 13.15 1.59 -1.25
CA GLN A 192 12.08 0.62 -0.98
C GLN A 192 11.94 0.34 0.54
N TYR A 193 10.72 0.45 1.06
CA TYR A 193 10.34 0.12 2.44
C TYR A 193 9.62 -1.21 2.47
N LEU A 194 10.09 -2.09 3.36
CA LEU A 194 9.59 -3.45 3.47
C LEU A 194 8.24 -3.53 4.19
N SER A 195 7.34 -4.38 3.68
CA SER A 195 6.21 -4.89 4.45
C SER A 195 6.39 -6.38 4.77
N SER A 196 5.59 -6.91 5.69
CA SER A 196 5.50 -8.33 5.99
C SER A 196 4.68 -9.11 4.96
N THR A 197 3.93 -8.43 4.09
CA THR A 197 2.99 -9.04 3.15
C THR A 197 3.72 -9.60 1.93
N LYS A 198 3.86 -10.92 1.90
CA LYS A 198 4.36 -11.65 0.73
C LYS A 198 3.30 -11.76 -0.36
N TYR A 199 3.73 -11.69 -1.61
CA TYR A 199 2.87 -12.08 -2.73
C TYR A 199 2.71 -13.59 -2.73
N VAL A 200 1.49 -14.06 -2.93
CA VAL A 200 1.17 -15.50 -2.89
C VAL A 200 1.65 -16.27 -4.13
N SER A 201 2.05 -15.56 -5.20
CA SER A 201 2.71 -16.13 -6.38
C SER A 201 4.15 -15.58 -6.50
N THR A 202 4.80 -15.88 -7.61
CA THR A 202 6.14 -15.39 -7.95
C THR A 202 6.08 -14.28 -8.97
N THR A 203 7.04 -13.36 -8.95
CA THR A 203 7.23 -12.40 -10.05
C THR A 203 8.44 -12.80 -10.88
N MET A 204 8.86 -11.95 -11.82
CA MET A 204 10.14 -11.96 -12.54
C MET A 204 11.10 -13.13 -12.20
N ASN A 205 11.42 -13.97 -13.18
CA ASN A 205 12.33 -15.12 -13.01
C ASN A 205 11.86 -16.21 -12.02
N GLY A 206 10.62 -16.16 -11.54
CA GLY A 206 10.11 -17.09 -10.53
C GLY A 206 10.53 -16.73 -9.11
N ASP A 207 10.87 -15.47 -8.87
CA ASP A 207 11.37 -15.00 -7.58
C ASP A 207 10.23 -14.93 -6.55
N GLU A 208 10.47 -15.46 -5.34
CA GLU A 208 9.62 -15.19 -4.18
C GLU A 208 9.56 -13.67 -3.98
N THR A 209 8.35 -13.16 -3.77
CA THR A 209 8.09 -11.73 -3.86
C THR A 209 7.44 -11.21 -2.59
N VAL A 210 7.88 -10.04 -2.14
CA VAL A 210 7.26 -9.28 -1.05
C VAL A 210 6.76 -7.94 -1.55
N PHE A 211 5.59 -7.51 -1.09
CA PHE A 211 5.14 -6.14 -1.36
C PHE A 211 5.89 -5.16 -0.46
N GLY A 212 6.21 -4.00 -1.02
CA GLY A 212 6.70 -2.87 -0.25
C GLY A 212 6.23 -1.56 -0.85
N VAL A 213 6.45 -0.48 -0.11
CA VAL A 213 6.15 0.88 -0.53
C VAL A 213 7.44 1.59 -0.87
N ASN A 214 7.45 2.36 -1.96
CA ASN A 214 8.56 3.23 -2.29
C ASN A 214 8.14 4.70 -2.13
N PHE A 215 8.44 5.30 -0.98
CA PHE A 215 7.96 6.66 -0.67
C PHE A 215 8.64 7.78 -1.48
N ILE A 216 9.73 7.50 -2.21
CA ILE A 216 10.29 8.50 -3.15
C ILE A 216 9.55 8.52 -4.48
N ASP A 217 8.95 7.39 -4.90
CA ASP A 217 8.29 7.27 -6.20
C ASP A 217 6.79 6.95 -6.12
N GLY A 218 6.23 6.84 -4.92
CA GLY A 218 4.79 6.79 -4.64
C GLY A 218 4.08 5.54 -5.16
N ARG A 219 4.65 4.35 -4.96
CA ARG A 219 4.12 3.07 -5.49
C ARG A 219 4.18 1.93 -4.48
N ILE A 220 3.21 1.01 -4.58
CA ILE A 220 3.35 -0.37 -4.07
C ILE A 220 3.91 -1.24 -5.19
N LYS A 221 4.97 -2.00 -4.91
CA LYS A 221 5.56 -2.94 -5.87
C LYS A 221 5.83 -4.28 -5.22
N GLY A 222 5.73 -5.34 -6.01
CA GLY A 222 6.32 -6.63 -5.68
C GLY A 222 7.83 -6.59 -5.92
N TYR A 223 8.58 -7.01 -4.91
CA TYR A 223 10.03 -7.10 -4.98
C TYR A 223 10.47 -8.55 -4.78
N GLY A 224 11.17 -9.10 -5.79
CA GLY A 224 11.87 -10.38 -5.64
C GLY A 224 12.85 -10.32 -4.46
N THR A 225 12.68 -11.18 -3.47
CA THR A 225 13.50 -11.21 -2.24
C THR A 225 14.79 -12.00 -2.43
N SER A 226 14.79 -12.97 -3.34
CA SER A 226 15.93 -13.83 -3.64
C SER A 226 16.25 -13.81 -5.13
N SER A 227 17.54 -13.62 -5.47
CA SER A 227 18.01 -13.90 -6.82
C SER A 227 18.58 -15.32 -6.92
N PRO A 228 18.36 -16.07 -8.02
CA PRO A 228 19.06 -17.31 -8.31
C PRO A 228 20.61 -17.19 -8.29
N ARG A 229 21.15 -15.97 -8.32
CA ARG A 229 22.59 -15.66 -8.26
C ARG A 229 23.11 -15.33 -6.86
N GLY A 230 22.25 -15.37 -5.83
CA GLY A 230 22.66 -15.36 -4.42
C GLY A 230 22.76 -14.00 -3.72
N THR A 231 22.36 -12.90 -4.36
CA THR A 231 22.15 -11.61 -3.67
C THR A 231 20.69 -11.49 -3.22
N GLU A 232 20.49 -11.35 -1.92
CA GLU A 232 19.19 -11.02 -1.33
C GLU A 232 18.93 -9.52 -1.47
N LYS A 233 17.68 -9.14 -1.73
CA LYS A 233 17.30 -7.73 -1.80
C LYS A 233 17.18 -7.16 -0.39
N THR A 234 17.70 -5.96 -0.19
CA THR A 234 17.59 -5.21 1.06
C THR A 234 16.64 -4.02 0.94
N PHE A 235 16.08 -3.57 2.06
CA PHE A 235 15.03 -2.57 2.16
C PHE A 235 15.22 -1.70 3.39
N TYR A 236 14.76 -0.44 3.33
CA TYR A 236 14.52 0.33 4.56
C TYR A 236 13.37 -0.29 5.36
N LEU A 237 13.38 -0.08 6.68
CA LEU A 237 12.40 -0.66 7.58
C LEU A 237 11.82 0.40 8.52
N LEU A 238 10.51 0.60 8.41
CA LEU A 238 9.69 1.16 9.49
C LEU A 238 9.10 0.00 10.28
N THR A 239 9.17 0.06 11.61
CA THR A 239 8.51 -0.93 12.48
C THR A 239 7.28 -0.31 13.12
N VAL A 240 6.28 -1.15 13.38
CA VAL A 240 4.96 -0.74 13.86
C VAL A 240 4.50 -1.63 15.00
N ARG A 241 3.56 -1.14 15.79
CA ARG A 241 2.79 -1.85 16.81
C ARG A 241 1.41 -1.21 16.96
N GLY A 242 0.57 -1.71 17.86
CA GLY A 242 -0.76 -1.16 18.12
C GLY A 242 -1.84 -1.91 17.35
N ASN A 243 -2.80 -1.19 16.76
CA ASN A 243 -4.00 -1.76 16.12
C ASN A 243 -3.66 -2.97 15.21
N THR A 244 -4.09 -4.16 15.61
CA THR A 244 -3.88 -5.40 14.84
C THR A 244 -5.01 -5.72 13.87
N ASP A 245 -6.12 -4.99 13.96
CA ASP A 245 -7.28 -5.13 13.07
C ASP A 245 -7.18 -4.21 11.84
N TYR A 246 -6.13 -3.39 11.75
CA TYR A 246 -5.92 -2.47 10.64
C TYR A 246 -5.80 -3.23 9.31
N GLY A 247 -6.74 -2.97 8.40
CA GLY A 247 -6.78 -3.59 7.07
C GLY A 247 -7.49 -4.95 7.03
N ILE A 248 -8.12 -5.38 8.12
CA ILE A 248 -9.01 -6.55 8.15
C ILE A 248 -10.43 -6.08 7.86
N ASN A 249 -10.93 -6.36 6.65
CA ASN A 249 -12.27 -5.98 6.24
C ASN A 249 -13.36 -6.86 6.90
N GLN A 250 -14.57 -6.33 6.99
CA GLN A 250 -15.78 -7.02 7.46
C GLN A 250 -16.92 -6.76 6.47
N PHE A 251 -16.86 -7.43 5.32
CA PHE A 251 -17.83 -7.22 4.25
C PHE A 251 -19.19 -7.85 4.53
N VAL A 252 -20.24 -7.10 4.18
CA VAL A 252 -21.64 -7.52 4.18
C VAL A 252 -22.25 -7.17 2.83
N ASP A 253 -22.82 -8.18 2.16
CA ASP A 253 -23.66 -7.96 0.99
C ASP A 253 -25.02 -7.40 1.44
N ASN A 254 -25.43 -6.29 0.82
CA ASN A 254 -26.69 -5.62 1.15
C ASN A 254 -27.87 -6.12 0.29
N ASP A 255 -27.67 -7.12 -0.57
CA ASP A 255 -28.67 -7.71 -1.46
C ASP A 255 -29.32 -6.68 -2.43
N ASN A 256 -28.61 -5.58 -2.71
CA ASN A 256 -29.09 -4.47 -3.54
C ASN A 256 -28.04 -3.99 -4.56
N GLY A 257 -27.01 -4.80 -4.82
CA GLY A 257 -25.89 -4.46 -5.69
C GLY A 257 -24.78 -3.66 -5.00
N THR A 258 -24.77 -3.60 -3.66
CA THR A 258 -23.72 -2.94 -2.87
C THR A 258 -23.18 -3.86 -1.78
N ILE A 259 -21.94 -3.60 -1.37
CA ILE A 259 -21.26 -4.27 -0.26
C ILE A 259 -20.81 -3.22 0.73
N THR A 260 -21.17 -3.36 2.00
CA THR A 260 -20.66 -2.50 3.07
C THR A 260 -19.49 -3.18 3.79
N ASP A 261 -18.40 -2.46 3.97
CA ASP A 261 -17.32 -2.87 4.86
C ASP A 261 -17.55 -2.29 6.26
N LEU A 262 -18.03 -3.11 7.19
CA LEU A 262 -18.28 -2.68 8.57
C LEU A 262 -16.99 -2.28 9.30
N ALA A 263 -15.82 -2.68 8.80
CA ALA A 263 -14.54 -2.34 9.37
C ALA A 263 -14.15 -0.87 9.16
N THR A 264 -14.67 -0.24 8.10
CA THR A 264 -14.30 1.12 7.65
C THR A 264 -15.50 2.05 7.48
N GLY A 265 -16.71 1.52 7.38
CA GLY A 265 -17.92 2.28 7.08
C GLY A 265 -18.16 2.55 5.60
N LEU A 266 -17.24 2.18 4.72
CA LEU A 266 -17.38 2.38 3.29
C LEU A 266 -18.41 1.42 2.69
N THR A 267 -19.24 1.92 1.77
CA THR A 267 -20.14 1.12 0.95
C THR A 267 -19.68 1.16 -0.51
N TRP A 268 -19.59 -0.01 -1.12
CA TRP A 268 -19.00 -0.23 -2.42
C TRP A 268 -20.03 -0.74 -3.41
N GLN A 269 -19.87 -0.35 -4.67
CA GLN A 269 -20.53 -1.01 -5.78
C GLN A 269 -20.10 -2.48 -5.81
N GLN A 270 -21.04 -3.44 -5.87
CA GLN A 270 -20.75 -4.88 -5.89
C GLN A 270 -20.22 -5.36 -7.24
N GLY A 271 -20.82 -4.89 -8.34
CA GLY A 271 -20.31 -5.06 -9.70
C GLY A 271 -19.28 -3.99 -10.06
N ASP A 272 -18.42 -4.27 -11.03
CA ASP A 272 -17.59 -3.24 -11.65
C ASP A 272 -18.25 -2.61 -12.89
N SER A 273 -17.55 -1.69 -13.53
CA SER A 273 -17.99 -1.02 -14.75
C SER A 273 -18.14 -1.92 -15.98
N GLN A 274 -17.77 -3.21 -15.91
CA GLN A 274 -17.79 -4.21 -17.00
C GLN A 274 -16.94 -3.89 -18.25
N GLN A 275 -16.43 -2.67 -18.35
CA GLN A 275 -15.55 -2.21 -19.39
C GLN A 275 -14.55 -1.18 -18.83
N GLY A 276 -13.37 -1.14 -19.43
CA GLY A 276 -12.36 -0.13 -19.13
C GLY A 276 -12.74 1.23 -19.72
N MET A 277 -12.34 2.30 -19.04
CA MET A 277 -12.56 3.68 -19.49
C MET A 277 -11.37 4.58 -19.10
N ASP A 278 -11.24 5.73 -19.77
CA ASP A 278 -10.24 6.72 -19.38
C ASP A 278 -10.60 7.37 -18.02
N TRP A 279 -9.65 8.09 -17.45
CA TRP A 279 -9.76 8.54 -16.07
C TRP A 279 -10.87 9.57 -15.85
N PHE A 280 -11.08 10.50 -16.79
CA PHE A 280 -12.19 11.46 -16.69
C PHE A 280 -13.56 10.82 -16.89
N SER A 281 -13.64 9.80 -17.75
CA SER A 281 -14.84 8.97 -17.87
C SER A 281 -15.09 8.18 -16.58
N ALA A 282 -14.05 7.71 -15.89
CA ALA A 282 -14.16 7.01 -14.61
C ALA A 282 -14.71 7.90 -13.49
N LEU A 283 -14.24 9.14 -13.39
CA LEU A 283 -14.80 10.13 -12.47
C LEU A 283 -16.28 10.35 -12.78
N SER A 284 -16.58 10.66 -14.05
CA SER A 284 -17.96 10.92 -14.49
C SER A 284 -18.87 9.70 -14.28
N TYR A 285 -18.36 8.48 -14.42
CA TYR A 285 -19.11 7.26 -14.19
C TYR A 285 -19.63 7.17 -12.76
N CYS A 286 -18.76 7.43 -11.77
CA CYS A 286 -19.18 7.37 -10.37
C CYS A 286 -20.09 8.54 -9.98
N GLU A 287 -19.79 9.77 -10.41
CA GLU A 287 -20.62 10.94 -10.12
C GLU A 287 -22.05 10.84 -10.68
N ASN A 288 -22.26 10.03 -11.73
CA ASN A 288 -23.57 9.80 -12.33
C ASN A 288 -24.17 8.43 -11.96
N LEU A 289 -23.55 7.68 -11.06
CA LEU A 289 -24.07 6.37 -10.65
C LEU A 289 -25.28 6.57 -9.72
N GLU A 290 -26.42 6.01 -10.13
CA GLU A 290 -27.60 5.84 -9.27
C GLU A 290 -27.74 4.36 -8.93
N LEU A 291 -27.44 4.01 -7.68
CA LEU A 291 -27.45 2.62 -7.20
C LEU A 291 -27.88 2.56 -5.74
N ALA A 292 -28.74 1.60 -5.40
CA ALA A 292 -29.25 1.36 -4.05
C ALA A 292 -29.85 2.63 -3.39
N ASP A 293 -30.58 3.42 -4.18
CA ASP A 293 -31.17 4.71 -3.78
C ASP A 293 -30.15 5.78 -3.33
N SER A 294 -28.84 5.56 -3.56
CA SER A 294 -27.77 6.54 -3.33
C SER A 294 -27.33 7.22 -4.61
N THR A 295 -26.96 8.49 -4.50
CA THR A 295 -26.52 9.36 -5.60
C THR A 295 -25.22 10.11 -5.29
N ASP A 296 -24.56 9.77 -4.18
CA ASP A 296 -23.31 10.37 -3.68
C ASP A 296 -22.10 9.46 -3.94
N TRP A 297 -22.21 8.63 -4.98
CA TRP A 297 -21.14 7.76 -5.43
C TRP A 297 -19.97 8.56 -5.98
N ARG A 298 -18.76 8.16 -5.60
CA ARG A 298 -17.52 8.76 -6.05
C ARG A 298 -16.51 7.68 -6.46
N LEU A 299 -15.53 8.08 -7.26
CA LEU A 299 -14.39 7.23 -7.54
C LEU A 299 -13.50 7.20 -6.29
N PRO A 300 -13.16 6.02 -5.74
CA PRO A 300 -12.38 5.91 -4.51
C PRO A 300 -10.98 6.52 -4.69
N ASN A 301 -10.43 7.11 -3.64
CA ASN A 301 -9.03 7.47 -3.65
C ASN A 301 -8.14 6.20 -3.58
N ALA A 302 -6.84 6.33 -3.80
CA ALA A 302 -5.92 5.20 -3.83
C ALA A 302 -5.86 4.43 -2.48
N LYS A 303 -6.01 5.17 -1.37
CA LYS A 303 -6.24 4.70 0.01
C LYS A 303 -7.33 3.63 0.11
N GLU A 304 -8.51 4.07 -0.29
CA GLU A 304 -9.76 3.32 -0.18
C GLU A 304 -9.75 2.13 -1.13
N LEU A 305 -9.32 2.32 -2.38
CA LEU A 305 -9.27 1.25 -3.35
C LEU A 305 -8.29 0.13 -2.93
N GLN A 306 -7.17 0.49 -2.28
CA GLN A 306 -6.23 -0.49 -1.75
C GLN A 306 -6.81 -1.25 -0.54
N SER A 307 -7.72 -0.64 0.22
CA SER A 307 -8.30 -1.23 1.43
C SER A 307 -9.11 -2.50 1.16
N ILE A 308 -9.65 -2.68 -0.05
CA ILE A 308 -10.42 -3.86 -0.45
C ILE A 308 -9.57 -4.95 -1.14
N VAL A 309 -8.26 -4.74 -1.28
CA VAL A 309 -7.36 -5.77 -1.83
C VAL A 309 -7.21 -6.92 -0.82
N ASP A 310 -7.39 -8.14 -1.33
CA ASP A 310 -7.10 -9.38 -0.62
C ASP A 310 -5.75 -9.93 -1.09
N TYR A 311 -4.69 -9.59 -0.34
CA TYR A 311 -3.32 -10.01 -0.64
C TYR A 311 -3.07 -11.52 -0.45
N SER A 312 -4.06 -12.29 0.03
CA SER A 312 -3.98 -13.75 0.09
C SER A 312 -4.38 -14.43 -1.23
N LYS A 313 -4.83 -13.66 -2.22
CA LYS A 313 -5.33 -14.15 -3.50
C LYS A 313 -4.52 -13.62 -4.68
N SER A 314 -4.49 -14.41 -5.74
CA SER A 314 -3.96 -13.99 -7.04
C SER A 314 -4.53 -14.86 -8.16
N PRO A 315 -4.46 -14.38 -9.42
CA PRO A 315 -4.89 -15.18 -10.56
C PRO A 315 -4.20 -16.55 -10.64
N ASP A 316 -2.93 -16.65 -10.20
CA ASP A 316 -2.14 -17.88 -10.27
C ASP A 316 -2.44 -18.89 -9.14
N THR A 317 -2.95 -18.43 -8.00
CA THR A 317 -3.09 -19.26 -6.78
C THR A 317 -4.53 -19.55 -6.40
N SER A 318 -5.43 -18.58 -6.58
CA SER A 318 -6.84 -18.69 -6.25
C SER A 318 -7.74 -18.76 -7.49
N ASN A 319 -7.20 -18.60 -8.70
CA ASN A 319 -7.98 -18.42 -9.94
C ASN A 319 -9.04 -17.32 -9.80
N SER A 320 -8.69 -16.24 -9.10
CA SER A 320 -9.57 -15.10 -8.84
C SER A 320 -8.77 -13.80 -8.88
N ALA A 321 -9.48 -12.68 -8.93
CA ALA A 321 -8.91 -11.39 -8.58
C ALA A 321 -8.47 -11.37 -7.11
N ALA A 322 -7.57 -10.46 -6.78
CA ALA A 322 -7.10 -10.20 -5.42
C ALA A 322 -8.12 -9.37 -4.61
N ILE A 323 -9.33 -9.89 -4.43
CA ILE A 323 -10.45 -9.27 -3.70
C ILE A 323 -11.35 -10.34 -3.08
N ASP A 324 -12.20 -9.96 -2.12
CA ASP A 324 -13.22 -10.86 -1.58
C ASP A 324 -14.21 -11.33 -2.66
N THR A 325 -14.67 -12.58 -2.55
CA THR A 325 -15.58 -13.22 -3.51
C THR A 325 -16.98 -12.62 -3.52
N MET A 326 -17.35 -11.80 -2.53
CA MET A 326 -18.60 -11.04 -2.55
C MET A 326 -18.63 -10.03 -3.71
N PHE A 327 -17.47 -9.53 -4.15
CA PHE A 327 -17.36 -8.60 -5.26
C PHE A 327 -17.40 -9.34 -6.61
N GLU A 328 -18.23 -8.85 -7.52
CA GLU A 328 -18.22 -9.31 -8.91
C GLU A 328 -17.10 -8.59 -9.68
N VAL A 329 -16.26 -9.36 -10.38
CA VAL A 329 -15.11 -8.84 -11.11
C VAL A 329 -15.15 -9.32 -12.55
N THR A 330 -15.08 -8.38 -13.48
CA THR A 330 -14.99 -8.69 -14.91
C THR A 330 -13.62 -9.30 -15.23
N SER A 331 -13.61 -10.47 -15.88
CA SER A 331 -12.37 -11.06 -16.39
C SER A 331 -11.91 -10.38 -17.68
N ILE A 332 -10.61 -10.24 -17.85
CA ILE A 332 -9.98 -9.72 -19.07
C ILE A 332 -9.03 -10.74 -19.69
N VAL A 333 -8.56 -10.46 -20.90
CA VAL A 333 -7.38 -11.11 -21.48
C VAL A 333 -6.23 -10.12 -21.36
N ASN A 334 -5.15 -10.52 -20.69
CA ASN A 334 -3.97 -9.68 -20.48
C ASN A 334 -3.03 -9.66 -21.69
N GLU A 335 -1.92 -8.95 -21.56
CA GLU A 335 -0.92 -8.74 -22.61
C GLU A 335 -0.18 -10.03 -23.04
N ASP A 336 -0.31 -11.12 -22.27
CA ASP A 336 0.25 -12.45 -22.54
C ASP A 336 -0.82 -13.46 -23.00
N ASP A 337 -1.97 -12.97 -23.51
CA ASP A 337 -3.11 -13.76 -24.00
C ASP A 337 -3.72 -14.70 -22.93
N LYS A 338 -3.62 -14.35 -21.65
CA LYS A 338 -4.15 -15.14 -20.53
C LYS A 338 -5.37 -14.49 -19.89
N ILE A 339 -6.25 -15.32 -19.35
CA ILE A 339 -7.33 -14.87 -18.47
C ILE A 339 -6.70 -14.19 -17.25
N ASP A 340 -7.18 -13.00 -16.96
CA ASP A 340 -6.71 -12.15 -15.87
C ASP A 340 -7.84 -11.23 -15.38
N TYR A 341 -7.49 -10.32 -14.48
CA TYR A 341 -8.40 -9.34 -13.91
C TYR A 341 -7.85 -7.92 -14.07
N PRO A 342 -8.73 -6.91 -14.14
CA PRO A 342 -8.32 -5.57 -14.52
C PRO A 342 -7.57 -4.83 -13.41
N ASN A 343 -6.99 -3.71 -13.82
CA ASN A 343 -6.65 -2.64 -12.90
C ASN A 343 -7.88 -1.76 -12.70
N TYR A 344 -8.00 -1.15 -11.52
CA TYR A 344 -9.07 -0.20 -11.21
C TYR A 344 -8.50 1.19 -10.99
N TRP A 345 -9.12 2.19 -11.61
CA TRP A 345 -8.77 3.59 -11.36
C TRP A 345 -9.09 3.99 -9.92
N SER A 346 -8.21 4.80 -9.34
CA SER A 346 -8.55 5.67 -8.22
C SER A 346 -8.78 7.10 -8.73
N SER A 347 -9.42 7.94 -7.93
CA SER A 347 -9.54 9.39 -8.16
C SER A 347 -8.26 10.17 -7.86
N THR A 348 -7.19 9.47 -7.49
CA THR A 348 -5.92 10.06 -7.06
C THR A 348 -4.99 10.29 -8.24
N THR A 349 -4.55 11.53 -8.43
CA THR A 349 -3.49 11.87 -9.39
C THR A 349 -2.13 11.40 -8.87
N HIS A 350 -1.29 10.88 -9.76
CA HIS A 350 0.11 10.54 -9.45
C HIS A 350 1.04 11.49 -10.21
N ALA A 351 1.41 12.60 -9.56
CA ALA A 351 2.24 13.63 -10.15
C ALA A 351 3.73 13.26 -10.12
N ASN A 352 4.45 13.72 -11.14
CA ASN A 352 5.91 13.75 -11.15
C ASN A 352 6.40 15.20 -11.15
N LEU A 353 7.71 15.41 -11.06
CA LEU A 353 8.30 16.75 -11.05
C LEU A 353 8.04 17.61 -12.30
N LYS A 354 7.48 17.04 -13.37
CA LYS A 354 7.23 17.74 -14.64
C LYS A 354 5.75 17.97 -14.92
N ASN A 355 4.88 17.10 -14.46
CA ASN A 355 3.48 17.07 -14.87
C ASN A 355 2.63 16.14 -13.99
N SER A 356 1.33 16.22 -14.20
CA SER A 356 0.27 15.47 -13.52
C SER A 356 -0.51 14.59 -14.50
N LYS A 357 0.20 14.00 -15.47
CA LYS A 357 -0.39 13.21 -16.58
C LYS A 357 -1.01 11.89 -16.14
N ASN A 358 -0.57 11.35 -15.00
CA ASN A 358 -0.94 10.01 -14.59
C ASN A 358 -1.91 10.05 -13.40
N ALA A 359 -2.76 9.03 -13.31
CA ALA A 359 -3.56 8.74 -12.15
C ALA A 359 -3.16 7.37 -11.58
N ALA A 360 -3.35 7.18 -10.28
CA ALA A 360 -3.04 5.94 -9.62
C ALA A 360 -4.12 4.88 -9.90
N TYR A 361 -3.68 3.63 -10.02
CA TYR A 361 -4.56 2.46 -10.12
C TYR A 361 -4.07 1.36 -9.18
N ILE A 362 -4.98 0.46 -8.79
CA ILE A 362 -4.64 -0.79 -8.10
C ILE A 362 -4.87 -1.97 -9.04
N ALA A 363 -3.90 -2.87 -9.15
CA ALA A 363 -4.00 -4.09 -9.96
C ALA A 363 -4.66 -5.21 -9.15
N PHE A 364 -5.84 -5.68 -9.57
CA PHE A 364 -6.51 -6.83 -8.93
C PHE A 364 -6.18 -8.15 -9.65
N GLY A 365 -5.66 -8.08 -10.87
CA GLY A 365 -5.00 -9.17 -11.58
C GLY A 365 -3.47 -9.05 -11.56
N ARG A 366 -2.78 -9.80 -12.43
CA ARG A 366 -1.31 -9.73 -12.54
C ARG A 366 -0.87 -8.33 -12.96
N SER A 367 0.21 -7.84 -12.36
CA SER A 367 0.79 -6.54 -12.73
C SER A 367 1.84 -6.76 -13.80
N MET A 368 1.40 -6.66 -15.06
CA MET A 368 2.16 -7.12 -16.22
C MET A 368 3.32 -6.18 -16.61
N GLY A 369 4.42 -6.76 -17.06
CA GLY A 369 5.57 -6.07 -17.61
C GLY A 369 6.31 -6.90 -18.67
N PHE A 370 6.87 -6.23 -19.66
CA PHE A 370 7.58 -6.84 -20.78
C PHE A 370 9.08 -6.89 -20.51
N MET A 371 9.58 -8.07 -20.15
CA MET A 371 10.99 -8.30 -19.85
C MET A 371 11.55 -9.50 -20.63
N ASN A 372 12.75 -9.34 -21.16
CA ASN A 372 13.47 -10.38 -21.90
C ASN A 372 12.64 -10.99 -23.05
N GLY A 373 11.89 -10.14 -23.77
CA GLY A 373 11.10 -10.55 -24.94
C GLY A 373 9.76 -11.23 -24.62
N SER A 374 9.27 -11.14 -23.38
CA SER A 374 8.03 -11.79 -22.93
C SER A 374 7.30 -10.95 -21.89
N TRP A 375 5.97 -10.99 -21.92
CA TRP A 375 5.13 -10.47 -20.84
C TRP A 375 5.16 -11.40 -19.63
N LYS A 376 5.20 -10.82 -18.43
CA LYS A 376 5.11 -11.55 -17.15
C LYS A 376 4.59 -10.66 -16.04
N ASP A 377 4.18 -11.27 -14.95
CA ASP A 377 3.88 -10.55 -13.72
C ASP A 377 5.18 -10.00 -13.10
N VAL A 378 5.29 -8.68 -13.01
CA VAL A 378 6.49 -7.98 -12.52
C VAL A 378 6.30 -7.33 -11.16
N HIS A 379 5.06 -7.13 -10.69
CA HIS A 379 4.78 -6.53 -9.38
C HIS A 379 3.76 -7.30 -8.53
N GLY A 380 2.99 -8.24 -9.10
CA GLY A 380 1.97 -9.01 -8.38
C GLY A 380 0.59 -8.34 -8.31
N ALA A 381 -0.45 -9.16 -8.15
CA ALA A 381 -1.80 -8.71 -7.85
C ALA A 381 -1.85 -8.06 -6.45
N GLY A 382 -2.36 -6.83 -6.39
CA GLY A 382 -2.32 -5.94 -5.24
C GLY A 382 -1.29 -4.81 -5.34
N ALA A 383 -0.53 -4.74 -6.44
CA ALA A 383 0.35 -3.61 -6.72
C ALA A 383 -0.44 -2.32 -7.02
N GLN A 384 0.13 -1.18 -6.60
CA GLN A 384 -0.36 0.15 -6.94
C GLN A 384 0.64 0.81 -7.87
N ARG A 385 0.16 1.22 -9.05
CA ARG A 385 0.96 1.92 -10.06
C ARG A 385 0.18 3.13 -10.55
N SER A 386 0.57 3.65 -11.70
CA SER A 386 -0.08 4.80 -12.31
C SER A 386 -0.04 4.68 -13.81
N ASP A 387 -1.12 5.07 -14.48
CA ASP A 387 -1.22 5.12 -15.94
C ASP A 387 -1.60 6.53 -16.39
N PRO A 388 -1.32 6.90 -17.67
CA PRO A 388 -1.79 8.16 -18.23
C PRO A 388 -3.31 8.26 -18.17
N LYS A 389 -3.83 9.43 -17.77
CA LYS A 389 -5.27 9.68 -17.59
C LYS A 389 -6.11 9.52 -18.85
N GLN A 390 -5.47 9.63 -20.02
CA GLN A 390 -6.11 9.48 -21.32
C GLN A 390 -5.10 8.96 -22.35
N TYR A 391 -5.59 8.49 -23.49
CA TYR A 391 -4.74 8.14 -24.61
C TYR A 391 -3.96 9.36 -25.11
N THR A 392 -2.64 9.21 -25.24
CA THR A 392 -1.73 10.30 -25.62
C THR A 392 -1.30 10.27 -27.08
N GLY A 393 -1.88 9.38 -27.90
CA GLY A 393 -1.43 9.16 -29.28
C GLY A 393 -0.14 8.34 -29.39
N GLN A 394 0.31 7.76 -28.27
CA GLN A 394 1.50 6.93 -28.19
C GLN A 394 1.08 5.54 -27.73
N ASP A 395 1.64 4.50 -28.32
CA ASP A 395 1.46 3.12 -27.87
C ASP A 395 2.72 2.64 -27.13
N TYR A 396 2.52 1.71 -26.20
CA TYR A 396 3.58 1.05 -25.45
C TYR A 396 3.52 -0.47 -25.65
N PRO A 397 3.83 -0.99 -26.86
CA PRO A 397 3.70 -2.42 -27.19
C PRO A 397 4.66 -3.32 -26.36
N GLN A 398 5.65 -2.73 -25.71
CA GLN A 398 6.59 -3.39 -24.79
C GLN A 398 6.54 -2.75 -23.40
N GLY A 399 5.42 -2.10 -23.08
CA GLY A 399 5.25 -1.32 -21.88
C GLY A 399 6.23 -0.15 -21.74
N HIS A 400 6.37 0.34 -20.52
CA HIS A 400 7.15 1.52 -20.20
C HIS A 400 7.96 1.37 -18.91
N GLY A 401 9.14 2.00 -18.88
CA GLY A 401 10.04 1.95 -17.74
C GLY A 401 10.89 0.68 -17.65
N PRO A 402 11.62 0.48 -16.53
CA PRO A 402 12.72 -0.50 -16.47
C PRO A 402 12.28 -1.97 -16.58
N GLN A 403 11.04 -2.27 -16.17
CA GLN A 403 10.44 -3.60 -16.23
C GLN A 403 9.45 -3.73 -17.40
N GLY A 404 9.34 -2.70 -18.25
CA GLY A 404 8.40 -2.67 -19.36
C GLY A 404 6.95 -2.77 -18.90
N ASP A 405 6.57 -2.06 -17.83
CA ASP A 405 5.24 -2.13 -17.25
C ASP A 405 4.16 -1.87 -18.30
N ALA A 406 3.11 -2.69 -18.32
CA ALA A 406 1.97 -2.49 -19.19
C ALA A 406 1.35 -1.11 -18.93
N VAL A 407 1.06 -0.39 -20.02
CA VAL A 407 0.40 0.93 -19.94
C VAL A 407 -1.01 0.79 -20.47
N ARG A 408 -2.00 1.03 -19.60
CA ARG A 408 -3.42 0.96 -19.96
C ARG A 408 -4.06 2.34 -19.81
N TYR A 409 -4.56 2.88 -20.91
CA TYR A 409 -5.32 4.14 -20.90
C TYR A 409 -6.75 3.96 -20.42
N GLN A 410 -7.23 2.71 -20.43
CA GLN A 410 -8.57 2.33 -20.04
C GLN A 410 -8.45 1.31 -18.91
N ASN A 411 -8.77 1.74 -17.70
CA ASN A 411 -8.86 0.88 -16.52
C ASN A 411 -10.33 0.82 -16.04
N TYR A 412 -10.64 -0.21 -15.25
CA TYR A 412 -12.00 -0.48 -14.79
C TYR A 412 -12.34 0.41 -13.59
N VAL A 413 -13.62 0.47 -13.24
CA VAL A 413 -14.12 1.36 -12.20
C VAL A 413 -14.99 0.57 -11.23
N ARG A 414 -14.85 0.90 -9.96
CA ARG A 414 -15.71 0.49 -8.86
C ARG A 414 -15.89 1.70 -7.96
N CYS A 415 -17.13 2.13 -7.80
CA CYS A 415 -17.43 3.33 -7.02
C CYS A 415 -17.60 3.01 -5.54
N VAL A 416 -17.41 4.04 -4.72
CA VAL A 416 -17.57 4.01 -3.26
C VAL A 416 -18.47 5.16 -2.81
N THR A 417 -19.13 5.00 -1.67
CA THR A 417 -19.85 6.04 -0.96
C THR A 417 -19.73 5.84 0.55
N ASP A 418 -19.83 6.93 1.31
CA ASP A 418 -19.81 6.95 2.77
C ASP A 418 -20.40 8.28 3.30
N ASN A 419 -20.53 8.39 4.63
CA ASN A 419 -21.09 9.58 5.29
C ASN A 419 -20.02 10.51 5.92
N GLU A 420 -18.75 10.17 5.84
CA GLU A 420 -17.64 10.89 6.50
C GLU A 420 -16.93 11.84 5.54
N THR A 421 -16.74 11.44 4.30
CA THR A 421 -16.04 12.18 3.25
C THR A 421 -16.79 13.44 2.86
N GLN A 422 -16.09 14.58 2.84
CA GLN A 422 -16.69 15.87 2.54
C GLN A 422 -16.28 16.37 1.15
N LEU A 423 -17.25 16.78 0.35
CA LEU A 423 -17.00 17.49 -0.89
C LEU A 423 -16.53 18.92 -0.60
N VAL A 424 -15.34 19.27 -1.07
CA VAL A 424 -14.77 20.61 -1.06
C VAL A 424 -14.44 20.99 -2.49
N GLU A 425 -15.29 21.79 -3.13
CA GLU A 425 -15.16 22.13 -4.56
C GLU A 425 -13.77 22.66 -4.92
N ASN A 426 -13.19 23.49 -4.05
CA ASN A 426 -11.84 24.05 -4.18
C ASN A 426 -11.09 23.90 -2.85
N PRO A 427 -10.35 22.81 -2.63
CA PRO A 427 -9.60 22.58 -1.41
C PRO A 427 -8.50 23.62 -1.21
N THR A 428 -8.12 23.85 0.05
CA THR A 428 -6.93 24.66 0.35
C THR A 428 -5.68 23.85 0.02
N VAL A 429 -4.78 24.43 -0.78
CA VAL A 429 -3.55 23.74 -1.16
C VAL A 429 -2.62 23.60 0.04
N GLU A 430 -2.23 22.38 0.35
CA GLU A 430 -1.26 22.09 1.40
C GLU A 430 0.18 22.07 0.86
N VAL A 431 1.07 22.77 1.56
CA VAL A 431 2.48 22.84 1.21
C VAL A 431 3.29 22.08 2.26
N ARG A 432 3.85 20.94 1.86
CA ARG A 432 4.83 20.19 2.64
C ARG A 432 6.25 20.49 2.21
N GLU A 433 7.18 20.32 3.15
CA GLU A 433 8.61 20.48 2.91
C GLU A 433 9.12 19.53 1.82
N THR A 434 10.22 19.91 1.18
CA THR A 434 10.92 19.10 0.18
C THR A 434 12.30 18.73 0.68
N LYS A 435 12.76 17.52 0.36
CA LYS A 435 14.14 17.12 0.56
C LYS A 435 14.99 17.51 -0.65
N HIS A 436 16.20 18.02 -0.41
CA HIS A 436 17.09 18.49 -1.45
C HIS A 436 18.14 17.43 -1.81
N TYR A 437 18.31 17.20 -3.11
CA TYR A 437 19.24 16.23 -3.67
C TYR A 437 20.21 16.93 -4.62
N GLN A 438 21.48 16.57 -4.52
CA GLN A 438 22.54 16.98 -5.44
C GLN A 438 22.93 15.74 -6.22
N LEU A 439 22.67 15.73 -7.53
CA LEU A 439 22.95 14.57 -8.38
C LEU A 439 24.12 14.87 -9.31
N ASP A 440 24.98 13.88 -9.53
CA ASP A 440 26.14 13.99 -10.44
C ASP A 440 25.82 13.59 -11.90
N GLY A 441 24.58 13.13 -12.12
CA GLY A 441 24.03 12.74 -13.41
C GLY A 441 24.06 11.24 -13.69
N SER A 442 24.99 10.49 -13.10
CA SER A 442 25.04 9.02 -13.22
C SER A 442 23.86 8.34 -12.51
N GLU A 443 23.27 9.03 -11.54
CA GLU A 443 22.17 8.58 -10.68
C GLU A 443 20.79 8.81 -11.32
N THR A 444 20.72 9.51 -12.46
CA THR A 444 19.48 9.91 -13.15
C THR A 444 19.04 8.96 -14.26
N GLU A 445 19.86 7.97 -14.60
CA GLU A 445 19.48 6.94 -15.57
C GLU A 445 18.53 5.93 -14.93
N MET A 446 17.25 6.29 -14.87
CA MET A 446 16.18 5.37 -14.48
C MET A 446 16.11 4.13 -15.38
N ASN A 447 16.71 4.19 -16.58
CA ASN A 447 16.66 3.16 -17.64
C ASN A 447 17.86 2.20 -17.68
N SER A 448 18.82 2.29 -16.76
CA SER A 448 19.91 1.30 -16.75
C SER A 448 19.39 -0.05 -16.23
N GLN A 449 19.53 -1.09 -17.05
CA GLN A 449 18.97 -2.43 -16.85
C GLN A 449 19.58 -3.23 -15.67
N GLN A 450 20.30 -2.61 -14.74
CA GLN A 450 20.92 -3.33 -13.64
C GLN A 450 20.83 -2.55 -12.33
N PRO A 451 20.15 -3.10 -11.30
CA PRO A 451 20.47 -2.75 -9.93
C PRO A 451 21.97 -2.91 -9.75
N GLY A 452 22.66 -1.89 -9.23
CA GLY A 452 24.05 -2.02 -8.85
C GLY A 452 24.24 -3.19 -7.88
N PRO A 453 25.41 -3.86 -7.88
CA PRO A 453 25.66 -4.95 -6.94
C PRO A 453 25.62 -4.41 -5.51
N MET A 454 24.56 -4.75 -4.76
CA MET A 454 24.45 -4.46 -3.34
C MET A 454 25.58 -5.17 -2.60
N ARG A 455 26.38 -4.39 -1.85
CA ARG A 455 27.41 -4.95 -0.97
C ARG A 455 26.75 -5.53 0.28
N PRO A 456 27.20 -6.68 0.82
CA PRO A 456 26.64 -7.23 2.05
C PRO A 456 26.78 -6.24 3.20
N SER A 457 25.67 -5.86 3.83
CA SER A 457 25.68 -5.12 5.09
C SER A 457 26.16 -6.07 6.19
N SER A 458 27.36 -5.80 6.73
CA SER A 458 27.88 -6.53 7.87
C SER A 458 27.20 -6.03 9.13
N PHE A 459 26.02 -6.58 9.44
CA PHE A 459 25.39 -6.40 10.74
C PHE A 459 26.19 -7.22 11.77
N ALA A 460 27.13 -6.59 12.46
CA ALA A 460 27.85 -7.19 13.57
C ALA A 460 27.56 -6.39 14.85
N PRO A 461 26.91 -6.98 15.87
CA PRO A 461 26.86 -6.35 17.18
C PRO A 461 28.28 -6.24 17.73
N SER A 462 28.66 -5.05 18.17
CA SER A 462 30.00 -4.73 18.67
C SER A 462 30.55 -5.74 19.69
N LYS A 463 31.78 -6.23 19.48
CA LYS A 463 32.79 -6.50 20.52
C LYS A 463 34.19 -6.87 19.96
N ALA A 464 35.18 -6.05 20.34
CA ALA A 464 36.59 -6.33 20.64
C ALA A 464 37.44 -7.31 19.77
N SER A 465 38.38 -6.71 19.02
CA SER A 465 39.79 -7.09 18.78
C SER A 465 40.24 -8.57 18.68
N GLY A 466 40.88 -8.91 17.55
CA GLY A 466 41.98 -9.90 17.48
C GLY A 466 41.82 -11.01 16.45
N ALA A 467 42.39 -10.84 15.25
CA ALA A 467 42.37 -11.83 14.18
C ALA A 467 43.19 -13.10 14.50
N LYS A 468 42.58 -14.28 14.29
CA LYS A 468 43.24 -15.60 14.15
C LYS A 468 42.63 -16.35 12.93
N PRO A 469 43.33 -17.31 12.31
CA PRO A 469 42.86 -17.99 11.10
C PRO A 469 41.58 -18.77 11.36
N GLY A 470 40.61 -18.65 10.45
CA GLY A 470 39.23 -19.09 10.61
C GLY A 470 39.06 -20.59 10.82
N ASN A 471 38.17 -20.93 11.75
CA ASN A 471 37.61 -22.26 11.94
C ASN A 471 36.50 -22.48 10.89
N PRO A 472 36.61 -23.42 9.92
CA PRO A 472 35.61 -23.62 8.87
C PRO A 472 34.21 -23.99 9.40
N MET A 473 34.12 -24.36 10.68
CA MET A 473 32.85 -24.58 11.38
C MET A 473 32.07 -23.27 11.61
N ALA A 474 32.77 -22.20 12.00
CA ALA A 474 32.15 -20.94 12.40
C ALA A 474 31.50 -20.20 11.22
N ASP A 475 31.96 -20.46 10.01
CA ASP A 475 31.39 -19.86 8.79
C ASP A 475 30.10 -20.57 8.32
N LEU A 476 29.79 -21.75 8.87
CA LEU A 476 28.67 -22.60 8.45
C LEU A 476 27.61 -22.79 9.54
N ASP A 477 27.97 -22.65 10.81
CA ASP A 477 27.07 -22.73 11.97
C ASP A 477 26.20 -21.46 12.04
N LYS A 478 25.04 -21.49 11.40
CA LYS A 478 24.17 -20.31 11.23
C LYS A 478 23.33 -20.03 12.46
N ASN A 479 22.99 -21.07 13.21
CA ASN A 479 22.21 -20.94 14.44
C ASN A 479 23.08 -20.78 15.70
N GLY A 480 24.40 -20.93 15.58
CA GLY A 480 25.37 -20.72 16.65
C GLY A 480 25.37 -21.81 17.72
N ASP A 481 24.90 -23.02 17.40
CA ASP A 481 24.74 -24.11 18.36
C ASP A 481 26.00 -25.01 18.50
N GLY A 482 27.06 -24.70 17.76
CA GLY A 482 28.35 -25.39 17.80
C GLY A 482 28.41 -26.67 16.97
N LYS A 483 27.38 -26.96 16.17
CA LYS A 483 27.27 -28.13 15.29
C LYS A 483 26.68 -27.72 13.94
N LEU A 484 26.84 -28.54 12.90
CA LEU A 484 26.29 -28.27 11.56
C LEU A 484 25.14 -29.21 11.25
N SER A 485 23.95 -28.67 11.08
CA SER A 485 22.80 -29.39 10.54
C SER A 485 22.90 -29.58 9.02
N ARG A 486 22.07 -30.48 8.47
CA ARG A 486 21.95 -30.65 6.99
C ARG A 486 21.57 -29.38 6.26
N SER A 487 20.82 -28.48 6.91
CA SER A 487 20.42 -27.18 6.36
C SER A 487 21.55 -26.15 6.33
N GLU A 488 22.61 -26.36 7.12
CA GLU A 488 23.73 -25.42 7.29
C GLU A 488 24.92 -25.74 6.38
N VAL A 489 25.08 -27.01 6.00
CA VAL A 489 26.14 -27.42 5.07
C VAL A 489 25.76 -27.21 3.60
N ARG A 490 26.74 -26.84 2.77
CA ARG A 490 26.60 -26.75 1.31
C ARG A 490 27.79 -27.41 0.61
N GLY A 491 27.65 -27.75 -0.68
CA GLY A 491 28.75 -28.27 -1.50
C GLY A 491 29.26 -29.66 -1.05
N PRO A 492 30.57 -29.92 -1.07
CA PRO A 492 31.14 -31.24 -0.73
C PRO A 492 30.76 -31.75 0.67
N LEU A 493 30.60 -30.85 1.66
CA LEU A 493 30.18 -31.21 3.02
C LEU A 493 28.75 -31.75 3.06
N ALA A 494 27.84 -31.23 2.22
CA ALA A 494 26.48 -31.74 2.12
C ALA A 494 26.42 -33.13 1.45
N GLN A 495 27.30 -33.38 0.47
CA GLN A 495 27.40 -34.67 -0.21
C GLN A 495 27.94 -35.75 0.73
N ASP A 496 28.88 -35.38 1.59
CA ASP A 496 29.51 -36.27 2.56
C ASP A 496 28.84 -36.27 3.94
N PHE A 497 27.67 -35.63 4.11
CA PHE A 497 27.08 -35.42 5.42
C PHE A 497 26.88 -36.73 6.20
N SER A 498 26.24 -37.72 5.59
CA SER A 498 26.03 -39.05 6.20
C SER A 498 27.32 -39.82 6.45
N ARG A 499 28.43 -39.43 5.82
CA ARG A 499 29.76 -40.04 6.00
C ARG A 499 30.53 -39.37 7.14
N LEU A 500 30.25 -38.09 7.41
CA LEU A 500 30.90 -37.28 8.42
C LEU A 500 30.19 -37.34 9.78
N ASP A 501 28.86 -37.41 9.77
CA ASP A 501 28.01 -37.69 10.95
C ASP A 501 28.25 -39.14 11.42
N ARG A 502 29.29 -39.34 12.24
CA ARG A 502 29.79 -40.68 12.65
C ARG A 502 28.93 -41.28 13.73
N ASN A 503 28.31 -40.44 14.56
CA ASN A 503 27.40 -40.86 15.62
C ASN A 503 25.94 -40.96 15.13
N ASN A 504 25.66 -40.52 13.89
CA ASN A 504 24.37 -40.56 13.21
C ASN A 504 23.28 -39.80 13.98
N ASP A 505 23.67 -38.67 14.59
CA ASP A 505 22.78 -37.82 15.39
C ASP A 505 22.10 -36.71 14.57
N GLY A 506 22.43 -36.61 13.28
CA GLY A 506 21.86 -35.64 12.35
C GLY A 506 22.62 -34.32 12.30
N TYR A 507 23.78 -34.23 12.97
CA TYR A 507 24.64 -33.06 13.02
C TYR A 507 26.10 -33.46 12.77
N ILE A 508 26.92 -32.52 12.29
CA ILE A 508 28.38 -32.69 12.22
C ILE A 508 29.00 -31.80 13.28
N THR A 509 29.87 -32.34 14.12
CA THR A 509 30.65 -31.60 15.12
C THR A 509 32.08 -31.35 14.67
N SER A 510 32.83 -30.49 15.37
CA SER A 510 34.23 -30.21 15.03
C SER A 510 35.13 -31.45 14.99
N ASP A 511 34.81 -32.47 15.79
CA ASP A 511 35.58 -33.71 15.90
C ASP A 511 35.31 -34.70 14.75
N GLU A 512 34.26 -34.42 13.97
CA GLU A 512 33.82 -35.19 12.82
C GLU A 512 34.35 -34.62 11.49
N LEU A 513 34.81 -33.37 11.49
CA LEU A 513 35.42 -32.74 10.33
C LEU A 513 36.82 -33.31 10.02
N PRO A 514 37.17 -33.56 8.75
CA PRO A 514 38.52 -33.97 8.37
C PRO A 514 39.50 -32.84 8.68
N SER A 515 40.56 -33.13 9.42
CA SER A 515 41.57 -32.12 9.79
C SER A 515 42.42 -31.60 8.63
N HIS A 516 42.28 -32.15 7.41
CA HIS A 516 43.02 -31.74 6.21
C HIS A 516 42.17 -31.92 4.93
N PRO A 517 42.31 -31.05 3.91
CA PRO A 517 41.63 -31.23 2.62
C PRO A 517 42.09 -32.53 1.93
N PRO A 518 41.19 -33.22 1.21
CA PRO A 518 41.55 -34.46 0.53
C PRO A 518 42.64 -34.20 -0.52
N LYS A 519 43.68 -35.04 -0.52
CA LYS A 519 44.66 -35.05 -1.62
C LYS A 519 43.89 -35.40 -2.91
N ARG A 520 43.99 -34.51 -3.90
CA ARG A 520 43.42 -34.69 -5.24
C ARG A 520 43.94 -35.93 -5.94
#